data_AF-A0A2P5C9N5-F1
#
_entry.id   AF-A0A2P5C9N5-F1
#
_cell.length_a   1.000
_cell.length_b   1.000
_cell.length_c   1.000
_cell.angle_alpha   90.00
_cell.angle_beta   90.00
_cell.angle_gamma   90.00
#
_symmetry.space_group_name_H-M   'P 1'
#
loop_
_entity.id
_entity.type
_entity.pdbx_description
1 polymer ?
#
loop_
_entity_poly.entity_id
_entity_poly.type
_entity_poly.pdbx_seq_one_letter_code
_entity_poly.pdbx_strand_id
1 'polypeptide(L)'
;MEATIIRGRGGGLTLAATRNKSCPLDVVQEQFEVSSGLPLTFFPVNPRESVVRLSTDLNIKFSAATICVQSTVWKLDSFNELLGQWFVTTGGV
;
A
#
# COMPACT_ATOMS: atom_id res chain seq x y z
N MET A 1 -14.35 -15.13 -3.07
CA MET A 1 -13.09 -15.85 -2.76
C MET A 1 -12.71 -15.43 -1.36
N GLU A 2 -12.83 -16.31 -0.37
CA GLU A 2 -12.36 -16.00 0.99
C GLU A 2 -10.85 -16.17 1.02
N ALA A 3 -10.12 -15.12 1.38
CA ALA A 3 -8.68 -15.19 1.58
C ALA A 3 -8.41 -15.57 3.04
N THR A 4 -7.71 -16.69 3.26
CA THR A 4 -7.24 -17.10 4.58
C THR A 4 -5.91 -16.42 4.90
N ILE A 5 -5.68 -16.05 6.16
CA ILE A 5 -4.40 -15.51 6.60
C ILE A 5 -3.35 -16.63 6.62
N ILE A 6 -2.29 -16.49 5.82
CA ILE A 6 -1.14 -17.42 5.79
C ILE A 6 -0.05 -16.88 6.72
N ARG A 7 0.41 -17.72 7.67
CA ARG A 7 1.47 -17.39 8.64
C ARG A 7 2.85 -17.83 8.16
N GLY A 8 3.91 -17.29 8.77
CA GLY A 8 5.30 -17.64 8.48
C GLY A 8 5.87 -17.12 7.15
N ARG A 9 5.21 -16.16 6.50
CA ARG A 9 5.61 -15.62 5.18
C ARG A 9 5.90 -14.12 5.12
N GLY A 10 5.75 -13.43 6.25
CA GLY A 10 5.90 -11.98 6.35
C GLY A 10 4.90 -11.39 7.33
N GLY A 11 5.08 -10.12 7.67
CA GLY A 11 4.22 -9.36 8.58
C GLY A 11 3.14 -8.57 7.83
N GLY A 12 2.79 -7.42 8.40
CA GLY A 12 1.88 -6.45 7.83
C GLY A 12 2.47 -5.67 6.65
N LEU A 13 1.75 -4.64 6.21
CA LEU A 13 2.13 -3.82 5.06
C LEU A 13 2.90 -2.58 5.51
N THR A 14 3.95 -2.22 4.76
CA THR A 14 4.87 -1.13 5.07
C THR A 14 5.33 -0.42 3.80
N LEU A 15 6.23 0.55 3.95
CA LEU A 15 6.79 1.33 2.85
C LEU A 15 8.30 1.08 2.73
N ALA A 16 8.78 0.88 1.49
CA ALA A 16 10.21 0.72 1.23
C ALA A 16 10.64 1.37 -0.08
N ALA A 17 11.90 1.81 -0.12
CA ALA A 17 12.57 2.16 -1.36
C ALA A 17 12.93 0.85 -2.09
N THR A 18 12.37 0.64 -3.27
CA THR A 18 12.62 -0.55 -4.08
C THR A 18 12.98 -0.15 -5.51
N ARG A 19 13.31 -1.13 -6.38
CA ARG A 19 13.52 -0.91 -7.82
C ARG A 19 14.53 0.21 -8.14
N ASN A 20 15.58 0.32 -7.33
CA ASN A 20 16.66 1.34 -7.45
C ASN A 20 16.18 2.80 -7.47
N LYS A 21 15.03 3.11 -6.83
CA LYS A 21 14.55 4.48 -6.61
C LYS A 21 14.36 4.76 -5.14
N SER A 22 14.59 6.01 -4.72
CA SER A 22 14.37 6.46 -3.34
C SER A 22 12.93 6.91 -3.09
N CYS A 23 12.29 7.55 -4.08
CA CYS A 23 10.91 8.01 -4.03
C CYS A 23 10.22 7.85 -5.40
N PRO A 24 8.88 7.69 -5.44
CA PRO A 24 8.00 7.39 -4.30
C PRO A 24 8.33 6.01 -3.70
N LEU A 25 8.02 5.83 -2.42
CA LEU A 25 8.16 4.52 -1.75
C LEU A 25 7.11 3.56 -2.30
N ASP A 26 7.44 2.28 -2.31
CA ASP A 26 6.53 1.23 -2.73
C ASP A 26 5.88 0.55 -1.54
N VAL A 27 4.68 0.02 -1.76
CA VAL A 27 3.95 -0.74 -0.76
C VAL A 27 4.49 -2.17 -0.76
N VAL A 28 5.02 -2.60 0.38
CA VAL A 28 5.64 -3.93 0.51
C VAL A 28 5.13 -4.64 1.75
N GLN A 29 5.34 -5.95 1.82
CA GLN A 29 5.11 -6.73 3.03
C GLN A 29 6.36 -6.70 3.92
N GLU A 30 6.15 -6.56 5.23
CA GLU A 30 7.21 -6.71 6.23
C GLU A 30 7.84 -8.10 6.18
N GLN A 31 9.14 -8.19 6.39
CA GLN A 31 9.87 -9.47 6.37
C GLN A 31 9.58 -10.30 7.63
N PHE A 32 9.35 -9.64 8.77
CA PHE A 32 9.13 -10.31 10.05
C PHE A 32 7.64 -10.41 10.36
N GLU A 33 7.15 -11.63 10.56
CA GLU A 33 5.73 -11.90 10.89
C GLU A 33 5.24 -11.14 12.14
N VAL A 34 6.14 -10.89 13.09
CA VAL A 34 5.83 -10.15 14.32
C VAL A 34 5.61 -8.64 14.09
N SER A 35 5.98 -8.11 12.92
CA SER A 35 5.77 -6.70 12.58
C SER A 35 4.39 -6.51 11.97
N SER A 36 3.59 -5.63 12.59
CA SER A 36 2.28 -5.23 12.05
C SER A 36 2.39 -4.27 10.85
N GLY A 37 3.60 -3.82 10.50
CA GLY A 37 3.81 -2.80 9.48
C GLY A 37 3.35 -1.41 9.94
N LEU A 38 2.95 -0.57 8.98
CA LEU A 38 2.52 0.80 9.23
C LEU A 38 0.98 0.91 9.28
N PRO A 39 0.43 1.76 10.16
CA PRO A 39 -1.00 2.02 10.19
C PRO A 39 -1.45 2.68 8.89
N LEU A 40 -2.66 2.35 8.44
CA LEU A 40 -3.27 2.94 7.25
C LEU A 40 -4.78 3.16 7.44
N THR A 41 -5.34 4.00 6.59
CA THR A 41 -6.77 4.32 6.57
C THR A 41 -7.34 4.09 5.18
N PHE A 42 -8.56 3.53 5.15
CA PHE A 42 -9.38 3.41 3.95
C PHE A 42 -10.34 4.60 3.88
N PHE A 43 -10.40 5.25 2.72
CA PHE A 43 -11.31 6.36 2.44
C PHE A 43 -12.26 5.94 1.32
N PRO A 44 -13.56 5.74 1.59
CA PRO A 44 -14.54 5.41 0.55
C PRO A 44 -14.56 6.48 -0.55
N VAL A 45 -14.82 6.07 -1.79
CA VAL A 45 -14.96 7.00 -2.93
C VAL A 45 -16.01 8.08 -2.69
N ASN A 46 -17.08 7.74 -1.96
CA ASN A 46 -18.07 8.69 -1.48
C ASN A 46 -17.64 9.26 -0.12
N PRO A 47 -17.20 10.52 0.00
CA PRO A 47 -16.69 11.08 1.24
C PRO A 47 -17.76 11.27 2.33
N ARG A 48 -19.05 11.07 1.99
CA ARG A 48 -20.14 11.08 2.97
C ARG A 48 -20.32 9.74 3.67
N GLU A 49 -19.71 8.68 3.15
CA GLU A 49 -19.76 7.36 3.78
C GLU A 49 -18.68 7.24 4.86
N SER A 50 -19.11 6.79 6.04
CA SER A 50 -18.22 6.54 7.18
C SER A 50 -17.86 5.07 7.37
N VAL A 51 -18.45 4.17 6.57
CA VAL A 51 -18.27 2.72 6.68
C VAL A 51 -17.50 2.24 5.47
N VAL A 52 -16.42 1.48 5.70
CA VAL A 52 -15.68 0.81 4.64
C VAL A 52 -16.46 -0.43 4.20
N ARG A 53 -16.88 -0.46 2.94
CA ARG A 53 -17.66 -1.55 2.36
C ARG A 53 -16.81 -2.40 1.42
N LEU A 54 -17.15 -3.68 1.34
CA LEU A 54 -16.60 -4.56 0.31
C LEU A 54 -17.09 -4.10 -1.08
N SER A 55 -16.33 -4.45 -2.12
CA SER A 55 -16.69 -4.22 -3.54
C SER A 55 -17.05 -2.77 -3.88
N THR A 56 -16.41 -1.81 -3.20
CA THR A 56 -16.55 -0.37 -3.44
C THR A 56 -15.18 0.26 -3.60
N ASP A 57 -15.04 1.19 -4.53
CA ASP A 57 -13.77 1.90 -4.73
C ASP A 57 -13.41 2.72 -3.48
N LEU A 58 -12.11 2.72 -3.17
CA LEU A 58 -11.57 3.38 -1.99
C LEU A 58 -10.14 3.85 -2.25
N ASN A 59 -9.74 4.90 -1.55
CA ASN A 59 -8.35 5.30 -1.44
C ASN A 59 -7.74 4.65 -0.19
N ILE A 60 -6.50 4.16 -0.30
CA ILE A 60 -5.73 3.60 0.80
C ILE A 60 -4.55 4.53 1.06
N LYS A 61 -4.32 4.92 2.31
CA LYS A 61 -3.22 5.82 2.68
C LYS A 61 -2.57 5.39 3.98
N PHE A 62 -1.25 5.26 4.00
CA PHE A 62 -0.52 5.06 5.25
C PHE A 62 -0.50 6.34 6.10
N SER A 63 -0.68 6.17 7.41
CA SER A 63 -0.57 7.21 8.43
C SER A 63 0.86 7.28 8.96
N ALA A 64 1.82 7.58 8.07
CA ALA A 64 3.24 7.66 8.40
C ALA A 64 3.89 8.88 7.74
N ALA A 65 4.83 9.51 8.46
CA ALA A 65 5.72 10.50 7.86
C ALA A 65 6.83 9.77 7.10
N THR A 66 7.21 10.29 5.94
CA THR A 66 8.26 9.69 5.09
C THR A 66 9.25 10.75 4.66
N ILE A 67 10.42 10.33 4.17
CA ILE A 67 11.41 11.23 3.56
C ILE A 67 10.97 11.75 2.18
N CYS A 68 9.96 11.12 1.59
CA CYS A 68 9.41 11.51 0.30
C CYS A 68 8.39 12.63 0.48
N VAL A 69 8.45 13.64 -0.38
CA VAL A 69 7.49 14.77 -0.39
C VAL A 69 6.13 14.33 -0.93
N GLN A 70 6.09 13.24 -1.69
CA GLN A 70 4.88 12.65 -2.23
C GLN A 70 3.97 12.09 -1.13
N SER A 71 2.67 12.02 -1.42
CA SER A 71 1.70 11.40 -0.51
C SER A 71 2.00 9.92 -0.27
N THR A 72 1.46 9.38 0.82
CA THR A 72 1.41 7.94 1.11
C THR A 72 0.12 7.29 0.59
N VAL A 73 -0.65 8.00 -0.26
CA VAL A 73 -1.84 7.45 -0.93
C VAL A 73 -1.38 6.46 -1.98
N TRP A 74 -1.96 5.27 -1.97
CA TRP A 74 -1.61 4.20 -2.88
C TRP A 74 -2.11 4.50 -4.28
N LYS A 75 -1.32 4.07 -5.27
CA LYS A 75 -1.71 4.05 -6.68
C LYS A 75 -1.08 2.85 -7.37
N LEU A 76 -1.66 2.44 -8.49
CA LEU A 76 -0.98 1.54 -9.41
C LEU A 76 0.10 2.35 -10.16
N ASP A 77 1.34 1.87 -10.12
CA ASP A 77 2.46 2.46 -10.86
C ASP A 77 2.32 2.16 -12.36
N SER A 78 3.13 2.81 -13.20
CA SER A 78 3.25 2.40 -14.61
C SER A 78 3.73 0.95 -14.72
N PHE A 79 3.26 0.23 -15.75
CA PHE A 79 3.70 -1.14 -16.02
C PHE A 79 5.23 -1.22 -16.09
N ASN A 80 5.81 -2.15 -15.36
CA ASN A 80 7.24 -2.40 -15.41
C ASN A 80 7.52 -3.50 -16.45
N GLU A 81 7.99 -3.09 -17.62
CA GLU A 81 8.31 -3.99 -18.73
C GLU A 81 9.40 -5.03 -18.38
N LEU A 82 10.38 -4.66 -17.52
CA LEU A 82 11.48 -5.56 -17.14
C LEU A 82 11.01 -6.70 -16.24
N LEU A 83 10.02 -6.44 -15.39
CA LEU A 83 9.47 -7.41 -14.43
C LEU A 83 8.13 -8.00 -14.90
N GLY A 84 7.56 -7.48 -15.99
CA GLY A 84 6.27 -7.89 -16.53
C GLY A 84 5.10 -7.67 -15.56
N GLN A 85 5.16 -6.64 -14.71
CA GLN A 85 4.25 -6.46 -13.58
C GLN A 85 3.83 -5.01 -13.35
N TRP A 86 2.60 -4.85 -12.83
CA TRP A 86 2.12 -3.61 -12.24
C TRP A 86 2.39 -3.64 -10.73
N PHE A 87 2.93 -2.56 -10.18
CA PHE A 87 3.25 -2.46 -8.75
C PHE A 87 2.33 -1.46 -8.07
N VAL A 88 2.05 -1.70 -6.78
CA VAL A 88 1.43 -0.70 -5.93
C VAL A 88 2.52 0.20 -5.36
N THR A 89 2.42 1.50 -5.64
CA THR A 89 3.36 2.53 -5.18
C THR A 89 2.60 3.65 -4.47
N THR A 90 3.30 4.60 -3.85
CA THR A 90 2.67 5.79 -3.27
C THR A 90 2.73 7.01 -4.19
N GLY A 91 2.18 8.13 -3.73
CA GLY A 91 2.08 9.37 -4.50
C GLY A 91 0.81 9.49 -5.33
N GLY A 92 -0.28 8.84 -4.90
CA GLY A 92 -1.64 9.13 -5.36
C GLY A 92 -2.16 10.48 -4.86
N VAL A 93 -3.30 10.93 -5.37
CA VAL A 93 -3.95 12.19 -4.99
C VAL A 93 -5.22 11.91 -4.21
#